data_AF-A0A2U0S0G1-F1
#
_entry.id   AF-A0A2U0S0G1-F1
#
_cell.length_a   1.000
_cell.length_b   1.000
_cell.length_c   1.000
_cell.angle_alpha   90.00
_cell.angle_beta   90.00
_cell.angle_gamma   90.00
#
_symmetry.space_group_name_H-M   'P 1'
#
loop_
_entity.id
_entity.type
_entity.pdbx_description
1 polymer ?
#
loop_
_entity_poly.entity_id
_entity_poly.type
_entity_poly.pdbx_seq_one_letter_code
_entity_poly.pdbx_strand_id
1 'polypeptide(L)'
;MFTKTSEQKPMKDVNNLLNPPFPRSKAFSTLVTKSLEGLQRYYLIMTAWESGLFECTVTPKTHKELAQQLGYHPTMTQLFCDALTEVGLLTKKEDTYINSPLTRNYLSRSSSRCMTNTLENMKKNAKRWTQLPTILRNGPITQKRQDFFNDHWIVSIAEWAEAGSVFNTIKVVASYLNVNSWKRLLDIGGGHGLYSIAFTALNPELEAYVFDLPNITPISCKYIDDYDAKRVHVISGNFYTDDIGQGYDAIFSSFNQSCSDPELIPKIVNALNPDGYLVLRRFKDSSRESALKTLEWNLVNFEGKKIGSKPHSSGKIVDKEEYIRGLEAAGLIILEIAPVDERSEIVFARKPSANRSKR
;
A
#
# COMPACT_ATOMS: atom_id res chain seq x y z
N MET A 1 28.64 7.55 45.32
CA MET A 1 29.18 6.18 45.50
C MET A 1 28.18 5.20 44.92
N PHE A 2 28.42 4.69 43.71
CA PHE A 2 27.69 3.52 43.19
C PHE A 2 28.57 2.31 43.45
N THR A 3 28.13 1.44 44.36
CA THR A 3 28.75 0.14 44.62
C THR A 3 28.62 -0.72 43.37
N LYS A 4 29.74 -1.04 42.73
CA LYS A 4 29.81 -2.11 41.74
C LYS A 4 29.55 -3.43 42.48
N THR A 5 28.34 -3.94 42.41
CA THR A 5 28.09 -5.36 42.66
C THR A 5 28.85 -6.15 41.58
N SER A 6 29.88 -6.89 41.99
CA SER A 6 30.55 -7.85 41.13
C SER A 6 29.59 -9.00 40.86
N GLU A 7 28.81 -8.93 39.78
CA GLU A 7 28.04 -10.07 39.31
C GLU A 7 29.01 -11.22 38.99
N GLN A 8 29.06 -12.24 39.85
CA GLN A 8 29.75 -13.49 39.55
C GLN A 8 29.09 -14.11 38.33
N LYS A 9 29.84 -14.19 37.23
CA LYS A 9 29.39 -14.85 36.02
C LYS A 9 29.10 -16.32 36.35
N PRO A 10 27.90 -16.84 36.05
CA PRO A 10 27.56 -18.22 36.37
C PRO A 10 28.58 -19.17 35.72
N MET A 11 29.08 -20.13 36.52
CA MET A 11 30.02 -21.15 36.05
C MET A 11 29.31 -22.01 34.98
N LYS A 12 29.95 -22.20 33.83
CA LYS A 12 29.37 -22.97 32.72
C LYS A 12 29.47 -24.46 33.02
N ASP A 13 28.35 -25.19 32.94
CA ASP A 13 28.35 -26.66 33.02
C ASP A 13 28.90 -27.27 31.73
N VAL A 14 29.95 -28.10 31.86
CA VAL A 14 30.63 -28.81 30.76
C VAL A 14 29.68 -29.76 30.03
N ASN A 15 28.65 -30.28 30.71
CA ASN A 15 27.64 -31.15 30.10
C ASN A 15 26.83 -30.45 28.99
N ASN A 16 26.79 -29.11 28.97
CA ASN A 16 26.16 -28.34 27.90
C ASN A 16 26.93 -28.44 26.56
N LEU A 17 28.21 -28.82 26.59
CA LEU A 17 28.99 -29.04 25.35
C LEU A 17 28.65 -30.39 24.71
N LEU A 18 28.19 -31.35 25.51
CA LEU A 18 27.85 -32.70 25.08
C LEU A 18 26.36 -32.84 24.72
N ASN A 19 25.52 -31.94 25.23
CA ASN A 19 24.09 -31.91 24.98
C ASN A 19 23.72 -30.64 24.20
N PRO A 20 23.50 -30.74 22.87
CA PRO A 20 23.18 -29.56 22.07
C PRO A 20 21.84 -28.96 22.53
N PRO A 21 21.74 -27.62 22.65
CA PRO A 21 20.52 -26.96 23.09
C PRO A 21 19.37 -27.19 22.09
N PHE A 22 18.15 -27.29 22.60
CA PHE A 22 16.92 -27.29 21.82
C PHE A 22 16.09 -26.03 22.14
N PRO A 23 15.65 -25.26 21.13
CA PRO A 23 15.93 -25.43 19.70
C PRO A 23 17.40 -25.20 19.34
N ARG A 24 17.88 -25.83 18.25
CA ARG A 24 19.26 -25.66 17.78
C ARG A 24 19.53 -24.21 17.36
N SER A 25 20.77 -23.74 17.57
CA SER A 25 21.21 -22.37 17.27
C SER A 25 20.96 -21.92 15.84
N LYS A 26 20.83 -22.84 14.87
CA LYS A 26 20.52 -22.53 13.47
C LYS A 26 19.24 -21.71 13.33
N ALA A 27 18.18 -22.02 14.09
CA ALA A 27 16.92 -21.28 14.02
C ALA A 27 17.10 -19.82 14.47
N PHE A 28 17.76 -19.62 15.62
CA PHE A 28 18.10 -18.30 16.15
C PHE A 28 19.02 -17.52 15.21
N SER A 29 20.11 -18.14 14.76
CA SER A 29 21.07 -17.52 13.84
C SER A 29 20.42 -17.10 12.53
N THR A 30 19.54 -17.94 11.97
CA THR A 30 18.79 -17.61 10.75
C THR A 30 17.89 -16.39 10.98
N LEU A 31 17.19 -16.32 12.11
CA LEU A 31 16.32 -15.19 12.44
C LEU A 31 17.11 -13.88 12.56
N VAL A 32 18.19 -13.88 13.35
CA VAL A 32 18.98 -12.67 13.60
C VAL A 32 19.71 -12.22 12.33
N THR A 33 20.33 -13.15 11.60
CA THR A 33 21.10 -12.82 10.39
C THR A 33 20.19 -12.26 9.29
N LYS A 34 19.03 -12.88 9.02
CA LYS A 34 18.08 -12.35 8.03
C LYS A 34 17.52 -10.98 8.42
N SER A 35 17.33 -10.73 9.72
CA SER A 35 16.88 -9.42 10.21
C SER A 35 17.94 -8.34 9.97
N LEU A 36 19.21 -8.67 10.23
CA LEU A 36 20.33 -7.77 9.97
C LEU A 36 20.54 -7.53 8.47
N GLU A 37 20.46 -8.57 7.64
CA GLU A 37 20.53 -8.47 6.18
C GLU A 37 19.43 -7.55 5.62
N GLY A 38 18.20 -7.64 6.14
CA GLY A 38 17.11 -6.73 5.78
C GLY A 38 17.44 -5.27 6.09
N LEU A 39 18.02 -5.00 7.27
CA LEU A 39 18.45 -3.65 7.66
C LEU A 39 19.62 -3.15 6.79
N GLN A 40 20.58 -4.01 6.48
CA GLN A 40 21.70 -3.68 5.58
C GLN A 40 21.21 -3.31 4.19
N ARG A 41 20.27 -4.09 3.63
CA ARG A 41 19.65 -3.81 2.33
C ARG A 41 18.86 -2.50 2.34
N TYR A 42 18.14 -2.21 3.43
CA TYR A 42 17.48 -0.92 3.60
C TYR A 42 18.48 0.24 3.52
N TYR A 43 19.59 0.19 4.27
CA TYR A 43 20.60 1.25 4.22
C TYR A 43 21.30 1.34 2.85
N LEU A 44 21.55 0.20 2.20
CA LEU A 44 22.11 0.14 0.85
C LEU A 44 21.22 0.90 -0.15
N ILE A 45 19.91 0.62 -0.17
CA ILE A 45 18.93 1.27 -1.05
C ILE A 45 18.82 2.76 -0.73
N MET A 46 18.58 3.10 0.53
CA MET A 46 18.34 4.50 0.94
C MET A 46 19.56 5.37 0.71
N THR A 47 20.77 4.87 0.96
CA THR A 47 22.01 5.64 0.71
C THR A 47 22.20 5.93 -0.78
N ALA A 48 21.93 4.96 -1.66
CA ALA A 48 22.05 5.16 -3.11
C ALA A 48 21.03 6.18 -3.62
N TRP A 49 19.80 6.13 -3.11
CA TRP A 49 18.74 7.06 -3.48
C TRP A 49 18.97 8.48 -2.94
N GLU A 50 19.36 8.61 -1.66
CA GLU A 50 19.58 9.91 -1.00
C GLU A 50 20.79 10.65 -1.55
N SER A 51 21.83 9.92 -1.96
CA SER A 51 23.06 10.50 -2.52
C SER A 51 22.93 11.01 -3.95
N GLY A 52 21.86 10.64 -4.66
CA GLY A 52 21.71 10.94 -6.08
C GLY A 52 22.51 10.00 -6.99
N LEU A 53 22.92 8.81 -6.50
CA LEU A 53 23.69 7.86 -7.29
C LEU A 53 22.93 7.44 -8.55
N PHE A 54 21.62 7.21 -8.44
CA PHE A 54 20.78 6.75 -9.56
C PHE A 54 20.62 7.81 -10.66
N GLU A 55 20.77 9.09 -10.34
CA GLU A 55 20.84 10.17 -11.31
C GLU A 55 22.19 10.20 -12.03
N CYS A 56 23.26 9.79 -11.36
CA CYS A 56 24.59 9.68 -11.97
C CYS A 56 24.70 8.48 -12.93
N THR A 57 23.96 7.40 -12.68
CA THR A 57 24.01 6.15 -13.45
C THR A 57 22.89 6.00 -14.47
N VAL A 58 22.31 7.12 -14.96
CA VAL A 58 21.38 7.10 -16.11
C VAL A 58 22.12 6.64 -17.37
N THR A 59 23.38 7.03 -17.52
CA THR A 59 24.34 6.50 -18.49
C THR A 59 25.38 5.63 -17.79
N PRO A 60 26.07 4.71 -18.50
CA PRO A 60 27.16 3.93 -17.91
C PRO A 60 28.24 4.83 -17.30
N LYS A 61 28.64 4.54 -16.05
CA LYS A 61 29.75 5.22 -15.36
C LYS A 61 30.63 4.24 -14.60
N THR A 62 31.93 4.51 -14.55
CA THR A 62 32.87 3.77 -13.71
C THR A 62 32.71 4.12 -12.24
N HIS A 63 33.15 3.24 -11.34
CA HIS A 63 33.14 3.52 -9.91
C HIS A 63 34.03 4.73 -9.53
N LYS A 64 35.08 5.03 -10.31
CA LYS A 64 35.97 6.19 -10.08
C LYS A 64 35.27 7.50 -10.41
N GLU A 65 34.54 7.56 -11.53
CA GLU A 65 33.74 8.72 -11.90
C GLU A 65 32.61 8.97 -10.89
N LEU A 66 31.94 7.90 -10.44
CA LEU A 66 30.92 7.99 -9.40
C LEU A 66 31.51 8.48 -8.07
N ALA A 67 32.67 7.96 -7.68
CA ALA A 67 33.37 8.38 -6.46
C ALA A 67 33.73 9.86 -6.52
N GLN A 68 34.27 10.33 -7.64
CA GLN A 68 34.61 11.74 -7.83
C GLN A 68 33.37 12.64 -7.79
N GLN A 69 32.28 12.25 -8.47
CA GLN A 69 31.07 13.05 -8.56
C GLN A 69 30.30 13.13 -7.23
N LEU A 70 30.26 12.03 -6.47
CA LEU A 70 29.53 11.94 -5.20
C LEU A 70 30.39 12.29 -3.97
N GLY A 71 31.70 12.50 -4.16
CA GLY A 71 32.64 12.75 -3.06
C GLY A 71 32.88 11.51 -2.20
N TYR A 72 32.84 10.32 -2.79
CA TYR A 72 33.00 9.04 -2.08
C TYR A 72 34.41 8.48 -2.18
N HIS A 73 34.75 7.56 -1.26
CA HIS A 73 36.01 6.84 -1.32
C HIS A 73 36.01 5.86 -2.52
N PRO A 74 37.04 5.87 -3.39
CA PRO A 74 37.02 5.11 -4.66
C PRO A 74 36.79 3.60 -4.51
N THR A 75 37.49 2.95 -3.57
CA THR A 75 37.35 1.50 -3.31
C THR A 75 35.98 1.15 -2.73
N MET A 76 35.47 1.97 -1.81
CA MET A 76 34.17 1.73 -1.19
C MET A 76 33.04 1.94 -2.19
N THR A 77 33.21 2.88 -3.12
CA THR A 77 32.25 3.11 -4.20
C THR A 77 32.12 1.89 -5.10
N GLN A 78 33.23 1.21 -5.42
CA GLN A 78 33.19 -0.04 -6.19
C GLN A 78 32.40 -1.12 -5.46
N LEU A 79 32.72 -1.38 -4.19
CA LEU A 79 32.03 -2.38 -3.36
C LEU A 79 30.53 -2.04 -3.21
N PHE A 80 30.21 -0.75 -3.06
CA PHE A 80 28.84 -0.27 -2.99
C PHE A 80 28.07 -0.51 -4.30
N CYS A 81 28.67 -0.19 -5.44
CA CYS A 81 28.06 -0.43 -6.75
C CYS A 81 27.93 -1.93 -7.07
N ASP A 82 28.89 -2.75 -6.66
CA ASP A 82 28.83 -4.21 -6.78
C ASP A 82 27.69 -4.79 -5.92
N ALA A 83 27.52 -4.32 -4.68
CA ALA A 83 26.40 -4.71 -3.82
C ALA A 83 25.05 -4.26 -4.41
N LEU A 84 24.96 -3.04 -4.96
CA LEU A 84 23.77 -2.55 -5.67
C LEU A 84 23.46 -3.38 -6.92
N THR A 85 24.49 -3.92 -7.59
CA THR A 85 24.33 -4.83 -8.72
C THR A 85 23.79 -6.19 -8.25
N GLU A 86 24.30 -6.72 -7.14
CA GLU A 86 23.85 -7.99 -6.54
C GLU A 86 22.37 -7.94 -6.15
N VAL A 87 21.90 -6.81 -5.59
CA VAL A 87 20.47 -6.61 -5.27
C VAL A 87 19.61 -6.17 -6.46
N GLY A 88 20.20 -6.10 -7.67
CA GLY A 88 19.48 -5.86 -8.92
C GLY A 88 19.12 -4.40 -9.20
N LEU A 89 19.75 -3.44 -8.52
CA LEU A 89 19.51 -2.00 -8.71
C LEU A 89 20.42 -1.38 -9.76
N LEU A 90 21.62 -1.93 -9.93
CA LEU A 90 22.52 -1.59 -11.02
C LEU A 90 22.73 -2.79 -11.92
N THR A 91 23.18 -2.52 -13.14
CA THR A 91 23.73 -3.52 -14.04
C THR A 91 25.17 -3.14 -14.31
N LYS A 92 26.08 -4.10 -14.15
CA LYS A 92 27.51 -3.93 -14.41
C LYS A 92 27.85 -4.47 -15.79
N LYS A 93 28.56 -3.68 -16.59
CA LYS A 93 29.19 -4.11 -17.85
C LYS A 93 30.64 -3.69 -17.82
N GLU A 94 31.54 -4.68 -17.82
CA GLU A 94 32.97 -4.46 -17.62
C GLU A 94 33.22 -3.68 -16.32
N ASP A 95 33.78 -2.48 -16.40
CA ASP A 95 34.07 -1.61 -15.24
C ASP A 95 33.05 -0.46 -15.06
N THR A 96 31.92 -0.53 -15.78
CA THR A 96 30.87 0.50 -15.73
C THR A 96 29.56 -0.02 -15.12
N TYR A 97 28.82 0.88 -14.50
CA TYR A 97 27.53 0.66 -13.87
C TYR A 97 26.48 1.57 -14.49
N ILE A 98 25.27 1.02 -14.69
CA ILE A 98 24.10 1.73 -15.18
C ILE A 98 22.87 1.30 -14.39
N ASN A 99 21.86 2.17 -14.25
CA ASN A 99 20.58 1.83 -13.64
C ASN A 99 19.98 0.57 -14.27
N SER A 100 19.54 -0.37 -13.45
CA SER A 100 18.70 -1.50 -13.90
C SER A 100 17.30 -1.00 -14.31
N PRO A 101 16.48 -1.82 -15.02
CA PRO A 101 15.09 -1.46 -15.31
C PRO A 101 14.28 -1.11 -14.05
N LEU A 102 14.51 -1.81 -12.93
CA LEU A 102 13.83 -1.54 -11.66
C LEU A 102 14.16 -0.11 -11.17
N THR A 103 15.44 0.23 -11.15
CA THR A 103 15.92 1.55 -10.71
C THR A 103 15.45 2.66 -11.64
N ARG A 104 15.53 2.45 -12.97
CA ARG A 104 15.04 3.41 -13.96
C ARG A 104 13.56 3.72 -13.77
N ASN A 105 12.73 2.71 -13.49
CA ASN A 105 11.30 2.93 -13.35
C ASN A 105 10.93 3.54 -11.99
N TYR A 106 11.50 3.05 -10.90
CA TYR A 106 10.94 3.30 -9.56
C TYR A 106 11.83 4.12 -8.63
N LEU A 107 13.13 4.24 -8.90
CA LEU A 107 14.08 4.92 -8.00
C LEU A 107 14.75 6.16 -8.63
N SER A 108 14.72 6.29 -9.95
CA SER A 108 15.24 7.45 -10.66
C SER A 108 14.22 8.60 -10.61
N ARG A 109 14.63 9.78 -10.13
CA ARG A 109 13.76 10.95 -10.01
C ARG A 109 13.23 11.51 -11.34
N SER A 110 13.86 11.15 -12.46
CA SER A 110 13.38 11.54 -13.80
C SER A 110 12.27 10.65 -14.34
N SER A 111 11.94 9.55 -13.66
CA SER A 111 10.87 8.64 -14.07
C SER A 111 9.51 9.16 -13.64
N SER A 112 8.50 9.03 -14.51
CA SER A 112 7.10 9.29 -14.15
C SER A 112 6.55 8.28 -13.13
N ARG A 113 7.22 7.15 -12.91
CA ARG A 113 6.85 6.13 -11.91
C ARG A 113 7.77 6.14 -10.69
N CYS A 114 8.53 7.22 -10.49
CA CYS A 114 9.44 7.32 -9.35
C CYS A 114 8.67 7.22 -8.03
N MET A 115 9.12 6.34 -7.13
CA MET A 115 8.46 6.06 -5.85
C MET A 115 9.03 6.92 -4.71
N THR A 116 9.29 8.20 -4.98
CA THR A 116 9.97 9.10 -4.03
C THR A 116 9.20 9.23 -2.72
N ASN A 117 7.89 9.46 -2.77
CA ASN A 117 7.07 9.64 -1.58
C ASN A 117 6.99 8.32 -0.78
N THR A 118 6.96 7.18 -1.46
CA THR A 118 7.05 5.86 -0.85
C THR A 118 8.35 5.67 -0.07
N LEU A 119 9.50 6.02 -0.65
CA LEU A 119 10.80 5.92 0.03
C LEU A 119 10.90 6.85 1.24
N GLU A 120 10.36 8.06 1.12
CA GLU A 120 10.27 8.99 2.26
C GLU A 120 9.37 8.44 3.38
N ASN A 121 8.25 7.79 3.03
CA ASN A 121 7.37 7.13 4.00
C ASN A 121 8.05 5.94 4.66
N MET A 122 8.79 5.13 3.91
CA MET A 122 9.62 4.06 4.47
C MET A 122 10.65 4.60 5.47
N LYS A 123 11.30 5.73 5.16
CA LYS A 123 12.25 6.40 6.07
C LYS A 123 11.59 6.90 7.35
N LYS A 124 10.44 7.57 7.24
CA LYS A 124 9.64 8.02 8.40
C LYS A 124 9.25 6.81 9.26
N ASN A 125 8.85 5.71 8.64
CA ASN A 125 8.49 4.47 9.34
C ASN A 125 9.69 3.83 10.05
N ALA A 126 10.85 3.73 9.40
CA ALA A 126 12.07 3.22 10.01
C ALA A 126 12.46 4.02 11.28
N LYS A 127 12.30 5.35 11.25
CA LYS A 127 12.52 6.21 12.43
C LYS A 127 11.53 5.95 13.58
N ARG A 128 10.33 5.43 13.31
CA ARG A 128 9.38 5.02 14.37
C ARG A 128 9.87 3.73 15.02
N TRP A 129 10.36 2.77 14.23
CA TRP A 129 10.94 1.54 14.72
C TRP A 129 12.14 1.75 15.66
N THR A 130 12.97 2.77 15.41
CA THR A 130 14.07 3.11 16.33
C THR A 130 13.58 3.63 17.69
N GLN A 131 12.32 4.04 17.80
CA GLN A 131 11.69 4.53 19.03
C GLN A 131 10.89 3.44 19.77
N LEU A 132 10.89 2.20 19.29
CA LEU A 132 10.09 1.11 19.83
C LEU A 132 10.22 0.95 21.36
N PRO A 133 11.41 1.00 22.00
CA PRO A 133 11.51 0.89 23.45
C PRO A 133 10.76 1.99 24.21
N THR A 134 10.75 3.21 23.68
CA THR A 134 10.01 4.34 24.27
C THR A 134 8.51 4.16 24.06
N ILE A 135 8.11 3.72 22.86
CA ILE A 135 6.70 3.45 22.52
C ILE A 135 6.12 2.35 23.42
N LEU A 136 6.88 1.29 23.69
CA LEU A 136 6.44 0.20 24.56
C LEU A 136 6.24 0.64 26.01
N ARG A 137 6.99 1.65 26.49
CA ARG A 137 6.88 2.18 27.86
C ARG A 137 5.77 3.22 27.99
N ASN A 138 5.68 4.12 27.02
CA ASN A 138 4.90 5.34 27.13
C ASN A 138 3.63 5.34 26.27
N GLY A 139 3.45 4.32 25.43
CA GLY A 139 2.40 4.26 24.43
C GLY A 139 2.81 4.80 23.05
N PRO A 140 1.90 4.73 22.06
CA PRO A 140 2.16 5.12 20.68
C PRO A 140 2.47 6.61 20.51
N ILE A 141 3.13 6.95 19.41
CA ILE A 141 3.36 8.35 19.04
C ILE A 141 2.01 8.97 18.65
N THR A 142 1.56 9.99 19.39
CA THR A 142 0.34 10.73 19.05
C THR A 142 0.59 11.71 17.91
N GLN A 143 -0.24 11.65 16.87
CA GLN A 143 -0.22 12.57 15.73
C GLN A 143 -1.65 13.04 15.41
N LYS A 144 -1.80 14.23 14.82
CA LYS A 144 -3.13 14.64 14.33
C LYS A 144 -3.50 13.77 13.13
N ARG A 145 -4.79 13.41 13.02
CA ARG A 145 -5.28 12.59 11.90
C ARG A 145 -4.94 13.19 10.54
N GLN A 146 -5.05 14.51 10.41
CA GLN A 146 -4.75 15.26 9.18
C GLN A 146 -3.26 15.18 8.82
N ASP A 147 -2.36 15.17 9.81
CA ASP A 147 -0.92 15.04 9.59
C ASP A 147 -0.53 13.62 9.14
N PHE A 148 -1.34 12.62 9.47
CA PHE A 148 -1.15 11.23 9.06
C PHE A 148 -1.72 10.95 7.67
N PHE A 149 -2.98 11.35 7.44
CA PHE A 149 -3.67 11.22 6.15
C PHE A 149 -3.53 12.52 5.34
N ASN A 150 -2.28 12.85 5.02
CA ASN A 150 -1.93 14.03 4.25
C ASN A 150 -1.67 13.68 2.77
N ASP A 151 -1.33 14.70 1.97
CA ASP A 151 -1.02 14.56 0.55
C ASP A 151 0.08 13.52 0.29
N HIS A 152 1.12 13.54 1.11
CA HIS A 152 2.25 12.62 1.00
C HIS A 152 1.84 11.15 1.16
N TRP A 153 0.86 10.87 2.03
CA TRP A 153 0.30 9.53 2.18
C TRP A 153 -0.47 9.08 0.94
N ILE A 154 -1.42 9.89 0.45
CA ILE A 154 -2.20 9.57 -0.77
C ILE A 154 -1.28 9.43 -1.98
N VAL A 155 -0.30 10.33 -2.16
CA VAL A 155 0.64 10.28 -3.28
C VAL A 155 1.49 9.01 -3.22
N SER A 156 1.92 8.57 -2.04
CA SER A 156 2.64 7.28 -1.95
C SER A 156 1.76 6.08 -2.33
N ILE A 157 0.46 6.12 -2.06
CA ILE A 157 -0.48 5.10 -2.53
C ILE A 157 -0.65 5.19 -4.05
N ALA A 158 -0.70 6.40 -4.61
CA ALA A 158 -0.77 6.63 -6.04
C ALA A 158 0.46 6.08 -6.78
N GLU A 159 1.66 6.25 -6.23
CA GLU A 159 2.89 5.66 -6.79
C GLU A 159 2.78 4.11 -6.90
N TRP A 160 2.25 3.44 -5.87
CA TRP A 160 1.97 1.99 -5.94
C TRP A 160 0.85 1.65 -6.94
N ALA A 161 -0.15 2.52 -7.05
CA ALA A 161 -1.24 2.39 -8.01
C ALA A 161 -0.72 2.40 -9.45
N GLU A 162 0.13 3.38 -9.79
CA GLU A 162 0.79 3.53 -11.10
C GLU A 162 1.85 2.44 -11.37
N ALA A 163 2.50 1.93 -10.33
CA ALA A 163 3.48 0.84 -10.43
C ALA A 163 2.87 -0.54 -10.78
N GLY A 164 1.53 -0.64 -10.88
CA GLY A 164 0.86 -1.81 -11.45
C GLY A 164 -0.43 -2.23 -10.75
N SER A 165 -0.74 -1.68 -9.57
CA SER A 165 -1.98 -2.03 -8.85
C SER A 165 -3.24 -1.65 -9.64
N VAL A 166 -3.24 -0.49 -10.32
CA VAL A 166 -4.35 -0.09 -11.20
C VAL A 166 -4.49 -1.07 -12.36
N PHE A 167 -3.41 -1.33 -13.09
CA PHE A 167 -3.41 -2.25 -14.22
C PHE A 167 -3.96 -3.64 -13.85
N ASN A 168 -3.45 -4.24 -12.75
CA ASN A 168 -3.90 -5.56 -12.29
C ASN A 168 -5.38 -5.56 -11.92
N THR A 169 -5.85 -4.51 -11.23
CA THR A 169 -7.25 -4.40 -10.83
C THR A 169 -8.17 -4.27 -12.04
N ILE A 170 -7.87 -3.35 -12.96
CA ILE A 170 -8.66 -3.12 -14.18
C ILE A 170 -8.71 -4.40 -15.02
N LYS A 171 -7.58 -5.11 -15.16
CA LYS A 171 -7.52 -6.39 -15.88
C LYS A 171 -8.46 -7.43 -15.28
N VAL A 172 -8.49 -7.57 -13.95
CA VAL A 172 -9.41 -8.51 -13.27
C VAL A 172 -10.85 -8.05 -13.43
N VAL A 173 -11.16 -6.77 -13.24
CA VAL A 173 -12.53 -6.28 -13.41
C VAL A 173 -13.04 -6.53 -14.84
N ALA A 174 -12.22 -6.23 -15.85
CA ALA A 174 -12.56 -6.43 -17.26
C ALA A 174 -12.66 -7.90 -17.68
N SER A 175 -12.06 -8.84 -16.94
CA SER A 175 -12.23 -10.28 -17.21
C SER A 175 -13.57 -10.83 -16.71
N TYR A 176 -14.23 -10.15 -15.77
CA TYR A 176 -15.51 -10.58 -15.20
C TYR A 176 -16.69 -9.76 -15.69
N LEU A 177 -16.50 -8.46 -15.94
CA LEU A 177 -17.55 -7.53 -16.30
C LEU A 177 -17.22 -6.79 -17.61
N ASN A 178 -18.26 -6.55 -18.42
CA ASN A 178 -18.13 -5.71 -19.60
C ASN A 178 -18.12 -4.22 -19.20
N VAL A 179 -16.95 -3.69 -18.85
CA VAL A 179 -16.78 -2.27 -18.46
C VAL A 179 -17.30 -1.30 -19.53
N ASN A 180 -17.26 -1.70 -20.81
CA ASN A 180 -17.76 -0.89 -21.92
C ASN A 180 -19.29 -0.74 -21.95
N SER A 181 -20.05 -1.50 -21.16
CA SER A 181 -21.50 -1.27 -21.05
C SER A 181 -21.88 -0.22 -19.99
N TRP A 182 -20.92 0.31 -19.24
CA TRP A 182 -21.18 1.32 -18.21
C TRP A 182 -21.15 2.72 -18.82
N LYS A 183 -22.07 3.58 -18.39
CA LYS A 183 -22.08 5.02 -18.71
C LYS A 183 -21.73 5.87 -17.51
N ARG A 184 -22.07 5.42 -16.29
CA ARG A 184 -21.75 6.14 -15.05
C ARG A 184 -21.12 5.22 -14.01
N LEU A 185 -19.93 5.60 -13.53
CA LEU A 185 -19.19 4.92 -12.47
C LEU A 185 -19.03 5.84 -11.26
N LEU A 186 -19.38 5.36 -10.07
CA LEU A 186 -19.00 6.03 -8.81
C LEU A 186 -17.82 5.29 -8.18
N ASP A 187 -16.76 6.01 -7.83
CA ASP A 187 -15.58 5.51 -7.12
C ASP A 187 -15.57 6.05 -5.68
N ILE A 188 -16.05 5.23 -4.73
CA ILE A 188 -16.25 5.65 -3.33
C ILE A 188 -14.96 5.48 -2.52
N GLY A 189 -14.45 6.59 -2.01
CA GLY A 189 -13.12 6.70 -1.43
C GLY A 189 -12.04 6.50 -2.48
N GLY A 190 -12.24 7.09 -3.66
CA GLY A 190 -11.35 6.91 -4.81
C GLY A 190 -9.96 7.53 -4.65
N GLY A 191 -9.72 8.32 -3.60
CA GLY A 191 -8.42 8.84 -3.24
C GLY A 191 -7.76 9.61 -4.37
N HIS A 192 -6.66 9.08 -4.89
CA HIS A 192 -5.93 9.67 -6.03
C HIS A 192 -6.71 9.66 -7.36
N GLY A 193 -7.81 8.91 -7.50
CA GLY A 193 -8.64 8.89 -8.71
C GLY A 193 -8.10 8.07 -9.89
N LEU A 194 -6.85 7.57 -9.84
CA LEU A 194 -6.25 6.76 -10.90
C LEU A 194 -7.08 5.55 -11.38
N TYR A 195 -7.90 4.91 -10.54
CA TYR A 195 -8.80 3.84 -10.99
C TYR A 195 -9.88 4.40 -11.92
N SER A 196 -10.53 5.51 -11.53
CA SER A 196 -11.50 6.22 -12.35
C SER A 196 -10.91 6.71 -13.68
N ILE A 197 -9.68 7.23 -13.65
CA ILE A 197 -8.92 7.60 -14.87
C ILE A 197 -8.71 6.37 -15.76
N ALA A 198 -8.30 5.24 -15.19
CA ALA A 198 -8.08 4.02 -15.98
C ALA A 198 -9.39 3.41 -16.53
N PHE A 199 -10.48 3.45 -15.77
CA PHE A 199 -11.79 2.99 -16.25
C PHE A 199 -12.31 3.85 -17.40
N THR A 200 -12.17 5.17 -17.33
CA THR A 200 -12.55 6.07 -18.43
C THR A 200 -11.62 5.94 -19.64
N ALA A 201 -10.34 5.65 -19.44
CA ALA A 201 -9.43 5.30 -20.54
C ALA A 201 -9.82 3.98 -21.23
N LEU A 202 -10.31 2.99 -20.47
CA LEU A 202 -10.77 1.71 -21.00
C LEU A 202 -12.10 1.82 -21.76
N ASN A 203 -13.04 2.64 -21.25
CA ASN A 203 -14.34 2.89 -21.85
C ASN A 203 -14.50 4.38 -22.24
N PRO A 204 -14.43 4.72 -23.54
CA PRO A 204 -14.51 6.10 -24.03
C PRO A 204 -15.83 6.84 -23.75
N GLU A 205 -16.92 6.13 -23.44
CA GLU A 205 -18.24 6.71 -23.16
C GLU A 205 -18.54 6.83 -21.65
N LEU A 206 -17.64 6.34 -20.79
CA LEU A 206 -17.82 6.36 -19.34
C LEU A 206 -17.60 7.76 -18.74
N GLU A 207 -18.53 8.20 -17.91
CA GLU A 207 -18.33 9.29 -16.95
C GLU A 207 -18.06 8.67 -15.56
N ALA A 208 -16.95 9.04 -14.92
CA ALA A 208 -16.58 8.55 -13.60
C ALA A 208 -16.63 9.66 -12.55
N TYR A 209 -17.03 9.32 -11.33
CA TYR A 209 -17.19 10.26 -10.24
C TYR A 209 -16.39 9.76 -9.03
N VAL A 210 -15.29 10.43 -8.71
CA VAL A 210 -14.47 10.15 -7.52
C VAL A 210 -15.11 10.84 -6.33
N PHE A 211 -15.61 10.06 -5.37
CA PHE A 211 -16.18 10.58 -4.13
C PHE A 211 -15.16 10.40 -2.99
N ASP A 212 -14.70 11.50 -2.38
CA ASP A 212 -13.81 11.44 -1.23
C ASP A 212 -13.96 12.67 -0.30
N LEU A 213 -13.26 12.64 0.82
CA LEU A 213 -13.27 13.72 1.81
C LEU A 213 -12.69 15.02 1.23
N PRO A 214 -13.14 16.20 1.70
CA PRO A 214 -12.65 17.49 1.21
C PRO A 214 -11.14 17.72 1.29
N ASN A 215 -10.45 17.06 2.21
CA ASN A 215 -8.99 17.14 2.33
C ASN A 215 -8.23 16.18 1.41
N ILE A 216 -8.93 15.31 0.67
CA ILE A 216 -8.36 14.32 -0.26
C ILE A 216 -8.62 14.71 -1.71
N THR A 217 -9.82 15.25 -1.99
CA THR A 217 -10.26 15.62 -3.35
C THR A 217 -9.32 16.55 -4.13
N PRO A 218 -8.55 17.48 -3.52
CA PRO A 218 -7.56 18.27 -4.28
C PRO A 218 -6.50 17.41 -4.98
N ILE A 219 -6.15 16.25 -4.41
CA ILE A 219 -5.19 15.33 -4.99
C ILE A 219 -5.81 14.58 -6.16
N SER A 220 -7.09 14.20 -6.05
CA SER A 220 -7.84 13.63 -7.18
C SER A 220 -7.84 14.59 -8.36
N CYS A 221 -8.14 15.88 -8.13
CA CYS A 221 -8.11 16.91 -9.18
C CYS A 221 -6.73 17.01 -9.83
N LYS A 222 -5.65 17.02 -9.03
CA LYS A 222 -4.28 17.05 -9.55
C LYS A 222 -4.00 15.90 -10.53
N TYR A 223 -4.33 14.65 -10.17
CA TYR A 223 -4.12 13.51 -11.07
C TYR A 223 -5.04 13.55 -12.30
N ILE A 224 -6.27 14.04 -12.15
CA ILE A 224 -7.18 14.23 -13.28
C ILE A 224 -6.58 15.21 -14.30
N ASP A 225 -6.01 16.32 -13.82
CA ASP A 225 -5.33 17.31 -14.64
C ASP A 225 -4.05 16.74 -15.27
N ASP A 226 -3.21 16.04 -14.50
CA ASP A 226 -1.95 15.44 -14.96
C ASP A 226 -2.17 14.42 -16.11
N TYR A 227 -3.34 13.77 -16.15
CA TYR A 227 -3.73 12.80 -17.19
C TYR A 227 -4.71 13.36 -18.25
N ASP A 228 -5.07 14.65 -18.21
CA ASP A 228 -6.11 15.28 -19.05
C ASP A 228 -7.45 14.49 -19.07
N ALA A 229 -7.85 13.96 -17.92
CA ALA A 229 -8.98 13.02 -17.78
C ALA A 229 -10.33 13.74 -17.63
N LYS A 230 -10.79 14.43 -18.68
CA LYS A 230 -11.98 15.32 -18.69
C LYS A 230 -13.32 14.69 -18.30
N ARG A 231 -13.41 13.34 -18.30
CA ARG A 231 -14.62 12.56 -17.95
C ARG A 231 -14.58 12.01 -16.53
N VAL A 232 -13.60 12.43 -15.73
CA VAL A 232 -13.51 12.10 -14.31
C VAL A 232 -13.85 13.35 -13.51
N HIS A 233 -14.94 13.26 -12.75
CA HIS A 233 -15.46 14.32 -11.91
C HIS A 233 -15.18 14.02 -10.44
N VAL A 234 -15.11 15.06 -9.62
CA VAL A 234 -14.84 14.93 -8.19
C VAL A 234 -16.04 15.38 -7.38
N ILE A 235 -16.47 14.53 -6.43
CA ILE A 235 -17.51 14.82 -5.45
C ILE A 235 -16.86 14.86 -4.07
N SER A 236 -16.88 16.04 -3.46
CA SER A 236 -16.25 16.26 -2.14
C SER A 236 -17.28 16.12 -1.03
N GLY A 237 -17.11 15.15 -0.15
CA GLY A 237 -18.03 14.92 0.98
C GLY A 237 -17.68 13.74 1.87
N ASN A 238 -18.52 13.51 2.87
CA ASN A 238 -18.48 12.34 3.75
C ASN A 238 -19.64 11.40 3.40
N PHE A 239 -19.35 10.26 2.77
CA PHE A 239 -20.38 9.32 2.31
C PHE A 239 -21.23 8.71 3.43
N TYR A 240 -20.87 8.86 4.71
CA TYR A 240 -21.75 8.52 5.82
C TYR A 240 -22.91 9.51 5.97
N THR A 241 -22.65 10.81 5.81
CA THR A 241 -23.66 11.88 6.06
C THR A 241 -24.24 12.44 4.78
N ASP A 242 -23.45 12.50 3.72
CA ASP A 242 -23.77 13.24 2.50
C ASP A 242 -24.38 12.30 1.45
N ASP A 243 -25.08 12.88 0.48
CA ASP A 243 -25.61 12.14 -0.67
C ASP A 243 -24.48 11.75 -1.63
N ILE A 244 -24.46 10.48 -2.05
CA ILE A 244 -23.50 9.95 -3.02
C ILE A 244 -24.05 9.99 -4.46
N GLY A 245 -25.27 10.48 -4.63
CA GLY A 245 -26.00 10.51 -5.89
C GLY A 245 -26.60 9.15 -6.24
N GLN A 246 -27.20 9.08 -7.43
CA GLN A 246 -27.88 7.89 -7.93
C GLN A 246 -27.64 7.72 -9.43
N GLY A 247 -28.01 6.55 -9.95
CA GLY A 247 -28.03 6.27 -11.38
C GLY A 247 -26.69 5.78 -11.91
N TYR A 248 -25.94 5.02 -11.10
CA TYR A 248 -24.65 4.45 -11.47
C TYR A 248 -24.81 3.02 -12.02
N ASP A 249 -24.13 2.74 -13.12
CA ASP A 249 -24.06 1.39 -13.70
C ASP A 249 -23.02 0.53 -12.97
N ALA A 250 -22.04 1.18 -12.35
CA ALA A 250 -21.12 0.54 -11.44
C ALA A 250 -20.77 1.45 -10.25
N ILE A 251 -20.60 0.86 -9.09
CA ILE A 251 -19.94 1.47 -7.93
C ILE A 251 -18.68 0.66 -7.66
N PHE A 252 -17.55 1.34 -7.66
CA PHE A 252 -16.24 0.79 -7.37
C PHE A 252 -15.72 1.34 -6.04
N SER A 253 -15.00 0.51 -5.31
CA SER A 253 -14.23 0.95 -4.15
C SER A 253 -13.04 0.02 -3.92
N SER A 254 -11.87 0.59 -3.64
CA SER A 254 -10.64 -0.18 -3.49
C SER A 254 -9.91 0.15 -2.20
N PHE A 255 -9.73 -0.87 -1.34
CA PHE A 255 -9.06 -0.77 -0.04
C PHE A 255 -9.66 0.25 0.94
N ASN A 256 -10.82 0.83 0.62
CA ASN A 256 -11.58 1.65 1.55
C ASN A 256 -12.44 0.73 2.43
N GLN A 257 -11.96 0.50 3.65
CA GLN A 257 -12.65 -0.38 4.59
C GLN A 257 -14.01 0.15 5.03
N SER A 258 -14.24 1.47 4.97
CA SER A 258 -15.56 2.02 5.26
C SER A 258 -16.61 1.57 4.24
N CYS A 259 -16.22 1.25 2.99
CA CYS A 259 -17.13 0.61 2.02
C CYS A 259 -17.40 -0.86 2.31
N SER A 260 -16.85 -1.39 3.40
CA SER A 260 -17.17 -2.70 3.99
C SER A 260 -17.99 -2.58 5.28
N ASP A 261 -18.47 -1.38 5.59
CA ASP A 261 -19.37 -1.10 6.71
C ASP A 261 -20.81 -1.43 6.29
N PRO A 262 -21.51 -2.36 6.98
CA PRO A 262 -22.89 -2.70 6.69
C PRO A 262 -23.84 -1.50 6.69
N GLU A 263 -23.55 -0.43 7.44
CA GLU A 263 -24.37 0.80 7.49
C GLU A 263 -24.49 1.47 6.11
N LEU A 264 -23.51 1.30 5.22
CA LEU A 264 -23.51 1.90 3.89
C LEU A 264 -24.22 1.07 2.82
N ILE A 265 -24.50 -0.21 3.09
CA ILE A 265 -25.10 -1.12 2.10
C ILE A 265 -26.41 -0.53 1.51
N PRO A 266 -27.38 -0.04 2.31
CA PRO A 266 -28.60 0.52 1.75
C PRO A 266 -28.34 1.71 0.82
N LYS A 267 -27.38 2.58 1.18
CA LYS A 267 -27.01 3.75 0.37
C LYS A 267 -26.39 3.33 -0.96
N ILE A 268 -25.47 2.35 -0.93
CA ILE A 268 -24.83 1.77 -2.14
C ILE A 268 -25.88 1.13 -3.05
N VAL A 269 -26.76 0.30 -2.49
CA VAL A 269 -27.82 -0.37 -3.26
C VAL A 269 -28.77 0.64 -3.89
N ASN A 270 -29.15 1.70 -3.19
CA ASN A 270 -30.04 2.73 -3.72
C ASN A 270 -29.40 3.54 -4.85
N ALA A 271 -28.08 3.78 -4.79
CA ALA A 271 -27.36 4.53 -5.81
C ALA A 271 -27.18 3.76 -7.14
N LEU A 272 -27.21 2.43 -7.10
CA LEU A 272 -27.08 1.57 -8.29
C LEU A 272 -28.35 1.59 -9.16
N ASN A 273 -28.16 1.66 -10.47
CA ASN A 273 -29.17 1.31 -11.46
C ASN A 273 -29.63 -0.14 -11.31
N PRO A 274 -30.86 -0.49 -11.75
CA PRO A 274 -31.20 -1.88 -12.05
C PRO A 274 -30.16 -2.49 -12.98
N ASP A 275 -29.73 -3.70 -12.69
CA ASP A 275 -28.62 -4.40 -13.37
C ASP A 275 -27.23 -3.78 -13.21
N GLY A 276 -27.09 -2.78 -12.32
CA GLY A 276 -25.80 -2.19 -11.96
C GLY A 276 -24.94 -3.09 -11.05
N TYR A 277 -23.64 -2.79 -11.02
CA TYR A 277 -22.62 -3.61 -10.37
C TYR A 277 -21.96 -2.92 -9.17
N LEU A 278 -21.76 -3.65 -8.08
CA LEU A 278 -20.83 -3.29 -7.02
C LEU A 278 -19.54 -4.08 -7.21
N VAL A 279 -18.41 -3.37 -7.27
CA VAL A 279 -17.08 -3.91 -7.45
C VAL A 279 -16.20 -3.46 -6.28
N LEU A 280 -16.03 -4.34 -5.29
CA LEU A 280 -15.34 -4.00 -4.05
C LEU A 280 -14.01 -4.75 -3.93
N ARG A 281 -12.90 -4.04 -4.10
CA ARG A 281 -11.56 -4.60 -3.82
C ARG A 281 -11.23 -4.46 -2.34
N ARG A 282 -10.90 -5.58 -1.69
CA ARG A 282 -10.59 -5.67 -0.27
C ARG A 282 -9.38 -6.57 0.02
N PHE A 283 -8.85 -6.46 1.22
CA PHE A 283 -7.87 -7.43 1.73
C PHE A 283 -8.55 -8.79 1.96
N LYS A 284 -7.80 -9.87 1.76
CA LYS A 284 -8.25 -11.23 2.09
C LYS A 284 -8.26 -11.43 3.61
N ASP A 285 -9.32 -12.02 4.17
CA ASP A 285 -9.39 -12.34 5.60
C ASP A 285 -8.28 -13.30 6.07
N SER A 286 -7.89 -14.23 5.20
CA SER A 286 -6.79 -15.18 5.45
C SER A 286 -5.41 -14.55 5.35
N SER A 287 -5.31 -13.29 4.90
CA SER A 287 -4.14 -12.48 5.17
C SER A 287 -4.17 -12.13 6.66
N ARG A 288 -3.81 -13.12 7.50
CA ARG A 288 -3.51 -12.91 8.91
C ARG A 288 -2.54 -11.73 8.96
N GLU A 289 -3.04 -10.56 9.30
CA GLU A 289 -2.20 -9.41 9.52
C GLU A 289 -1.23 -9.84 10.61
N SER A 290 0.03 -10.00 10.22
CA SER A 290 1.08 -10.46 11.11
C SER A 290 1.06 -9.56 12.36
N ALA A 291 1.26 -10.15 13.54
CA ALA A 291 1.40 -9.37 14.78
C ALA A 291 2.44 -8.24 14.63
N LEU A 292 3.43 -8.41 13.74
CA LEU A 292 4.39 -7.37 13.39
C LEU A 292 3.74 -6.18 12.66
N LYS A 293 2.84 -6.43 11.70
CA LYS A 293 2.09 -5.37 11.00
C LYS A 293 1.09 -4.68 11.92
N THR A 294 0.44 -5.45 12.80
CA THR A 294 -0.43 -4.89 13.84
C THR A 294 0.36 -3.98 14.78
N LEU A 295 1.56 -4.40 15.21
CA LEU A 295 2.45 -3.56 16.00
C LEU A 295 2.85 -2.31 15.23
N GLU A 296 3.30 -2.45 13.98
CA GLU A 296 3.69 -1.32 13.12
C GLU A 296 2.57 -0.28 12.98
N TRP A 297 1.36 -0.72 12.67
CA TRP A 297 0.18 0.13 12.53
C TRP A 297 -0.14 0.90 13.81
N ASN A 298 0.14 0.28 14.97
CA ASN A 298 -0.08 0.87 16.28
C ASN A 298 1.15 1.61 16.84
N LEU A 299 2.26 1.77 16.09
CA LEU A 299 3.35 2.65 16.52
C LEU A 299 2.93 4.13 16.55
N VAL A 300 1.88 4.47 15.80
CA VAL A 300 1.27 5.81 15.76
C VAL A 300 -0.21 5.71 16.09
N ASN A 301 -0.68 6.65 16.89
CA ASN A 301 -2.10 6.81 17.18
C ASN A 301 -2.56 8.23 16.84
N PHE A 302 -3.85 8.38 16.55
CA PHE A 302 -4.49 9.67 16.35
C PHE A 302 -5.57 9.89 17.41
N GLU A 303 -5.80 11.15 17.78
CA GLU A 303 -6.79 11.51 18.80
C GLU A 303 -8.16 10.87 18.50
N GLY A 304 -8.76 10.26 19.53
CA GLY A 304 -10.04 9.56 19.43
C GLY A 304 -9.97 8.12 18.90
N LYS A 305 -8.84 7.65 18.37
CA LYS A 305 -8.67 6.25 17.95
C LYS A 305 -8.23 5.38 19.13
N LYS A 306 -8.98 4.30 19.38
CA LYS A 306 -8.57 3.24 20.31
C LYS A 306 -7.50 2.37 19.65
N ILE A 307 -6.50 1.96 20.43
CA ILE A 307 -5.52 0.95 20.01
C ILE A 307 -6.28 -0.35 19.76
N GLY A 308 -6.24 -0.84 18.52
CA GLY A 308 -6.96 -2.03 18.08
C GLY A 308 -6.06 -3.25 18.02
N SER A 309 -6.65 -4.43 18.22
CA SER A 309 -5.97 -5.73 18.05
C SER A 309 -5.69 -6.09 16.59
N LYS A 310 -6.25 -5.33 15.64
CA LYS A 310 -5.99 -5.42 14.19
C LYS A 310 -5.83 -4.02 13.60
N PRO A 311 -4.98 -3.84 12.58
CA PRO A 311 -5.05 -2.69 11.70
C PRO A 311 -6.48 -2.37 11.30
N HIS A 312 -6.79 -1.07 11.32
CA HIS A 312 -8.09 -0.54 10.90
C HIS A 312 -9.36 -1.10 11.58
N SER A 313 -9.26 -1.75 12.76
CA SER A 313 -10.44 -2.19 13.51
C SER A 313 -11.18 -1.01 14.17
N SER A 314 -11.91 -0.21 13.40
CA SER A 314 -13.10 0.45 13.94
C SER A 314 -14.13 -0.66 14.14
N GLY A 315 -14.63 -0.89 15.35
CA GLY A 315 -15.57 -1.99 15.67
C GLY A 315 -16.91 -2.03 14.92
N LYS A 316 -17.01 -1.31 13.80
CA LYS A 316 -18.10 -1.30 12.82
C LYS A 316 -17.88 -2.27 11.64
N ILE A 317 -16.63 -2.63 11.34
CA ILE A 317 -16.32 -3.48 10.19
C ILE A 317 -16.50 -4.94 10.58
N VAL A 318 -17.42 -5.60 9.90
CA VAL A 318 -17.70 -7.02 10.05
C VAL A 318 -16.75 -7.87 9.19
N ASP A 319 -16.69 -9.17 9.44
CA ASP A 319 -15.91 -10.07 8.58
C ASP A 319 -16.51 -10.17 7.16
N LYS A 320 -15.76 -10.78 6.24
CA LYS A 320 -16.19 -10.86 4.84
C LYS A 320 -17.52 -11.57 4.68
N GLU A 321 -17.71 -12.69 5.37
CA GLU A 321 -18.89 -13.53 5.21
C GLU A 321 -20.14 -12.80 5.71
N GLU A 322 -20.02 -12.11 6.84
CA GLU A 322 -21.08 -11.26 7.38
C GLU A 322 -21.40 -10.09 6.44
N TYR A 323 -20.39 -9.43 5.89
CA TYR A 323 -20.61 -8.36 4.92
C TYR A 323 -21.33 -8.86 3.67
N ILE A 324 -20.93 -10.02 3.13
CA ILE A 324 -21.57 -10.63 1.97
C ILE A 324 -23.05 -10.96 2.26
N ARG A 325 -23.35 -11.56 3.41
CA ARG A 325 -24.75 -11.80 3.82
C ARG A 325 -25.56 -10.51 3.89
N GLY A 326 -24.94 -9.42 4.34
CA GLY A 326 -25.55 -8.09 4.33
C GLY A 326 -25.89 -7.60 2.92
N LEU A 327 -24.99 -7.79 1.95
CA LEU A 327 -25.24 -7.44 0.55
C LEU A 327 -26.40 -8.25 -0.04
N GLU A 328 -26.42 -9.57 0.22
CA GLU A 328 -27.48 -10.47 -0.23
C GLU A 328 -28.84 -10.14 0.39
N ALA A 329 -28.86 -9.86 1.70
CA ALA A 329 -30.07 -9.44 2.41
C ALA A 329 -30.62 -8.10 1.88
N ALA A 330 -29.75 -7.23 1.37
CA ALA A 330 -30.13 -5.98 0.70
C ALA A 330 -30.52 -6.17 -0.78
N GLY A 331 -30.57 -7.41 -1.27
CA GLY A 331 -31.05 -7.76 -2.61
C GLY A 331 -29.99 -7.75 -3.70
N LEU A 332 -28.70 -7.67 -3.38
CA LEU A 332 -27.62 -7.89 -4.35
C LEU A 332 -27.37 -9.39 -4.56
N ILE A 333 -26.98 -9.77 -5.77
CA ILE A 333 -26.53 -11.12 -6.11
C ILE A 333 -25.01 -11.10 -6.21
N ILE A 334 -24.31 -11.91 -5.40
CA ILE A 334 -22.87 -12.10 -5.54
C ILE A 334 -22.62 -12.91 -6.81
N LEU A 335 -21.81 -12.36 -7.72
CA LEU A 335 -21.46 -13.00 -8.98
C LEU A 335 -20.18 -13.83 -8.82
N GLU A 336 -19.17 -13.26 -8.17
CA GLU A 336 -17.85 -13.88 -8.01
C GLU A 336 -17.03 -13.18 -6.92
N ILE A 337 -16.05 -13.89 -6.37
CA ILE A 337 -14.98 -13.31 -5.56
C ILE A 337 -13.63 -13.72 -6.15
N ALA A 338 -12.96 -12.79 -6.84
CA ALA A 338 -11.74 -13.10 -7.59
C ALA A 338 -10.49 -12.53 -6.92
N PRO A 339 -9.38 -13.31 -6.83
CA PRO A 339 -8.12 -12.77 -6.35
C PRO A 339 -7.54 -11.76 -7.35
N VAL A 340 -7.01 -10.63 -6.84
CA VAL A 340 -6.23 -9.68 -7.66
C VAL A 340 -4.74 -9.94 -7.49
N ASP A 341 -4.32 -10.22 -6.26
CA ASP A 341 -2.95 -10.52 -5.88
C ASP A 341 -2.94 -11.40 -4.62
N GLU A 342 -1.76 -11.61 -4.04
CA GLU A 342 -1.60 -12.42 -2.82
C GLU A 342 -2.38 -11.87 -1.62
N ARG A 343 -2.66 -10.57 -1.59
CA ARG A 343 -3.20 -9.86 -0.42
C ARG A 343 -4.65 -9.41 -0.60
N SER A 344 -5.12 -9.28 -1.84
CA SER A 344 -6.42 -8.69 -2.14
C SER A 344 -7.27 -9.51 -3.10
N GLU A 345 -8.57 -9.31 -2.99
CA GLU A 345 -9.62 -9.91 -3.80
C GLU A 345 -10.69 -8.86 -4.13
N ILE A 346 -11.46 -9.10 -5.19
CA ILE A 346 -12.60 -8.27 -5.59
C ILE A 346 -13.88 -9.08 -5.40
N VAL A 347 -14.83 -8.52 -4.66
CA VAL A 347 -16.20 -9.00 -4.60
C VAL A 347 -16.98 -8.33 -5.73
N PHE A 348 -17.53 -9.12 -6.63
CA PHE A 348 -18.44 -8.68 -7.68
C PHE A 348 -19.87 -8.98 -7.27
N ALA A 349 -20.71 -7.96 -7.18
CA ALA A 349 -22.13 -8.12 -6.91
C ALA A 349 -22.98 -7.32 -7.91
N ARG A 350 -24.21 -7.76 -8.15
CA ARG A 350 -25.14 -7.11 -9.08
C ARG A 350 -26.47 -6.85 -8.41
N LYS A 351 -27.05 -5.67 -8.68
CA LYS A 351 -28.44 -5.36 -8.33
C LYS A 351 -29.38 -5.90 -9.41
N PRO A 352 -30.19 -6.94 -9.17
CA PRO A 352 -31.08 -7.47 -10.20
C PRO A 352 -32.16 -6.45 -10.57
N SER A 353 -32.53 -6.38 -11.84
CA SER A 353 -33.75 -5.70 -12.24
C SER A 353 -34.99 -6.41 -11.70
N ALA A 354 -35.98 -5.64 -11.23
CA ALA A 354 -37.21 -6.14 -10.61
C ALA A 354 -38.04 -7.10 -11.49
N ASN A 355 -37.74 -7.18 -12.80
CA ASN A 355 -38.50 -7.97 -13.78
C ASN A 355 -37.88 -9.35 -14.12
N ARG A 356 -36.84 -9.82 -13.43
CA ARG A 356 -36.23 -11.15 -13.70
C ARG A 356 -36.54 -12.25 -12.70
N SER A 357 -37.35 -12.01 -11.66
CA SER A 357 -37.75 -13.05 -10.68
C SER A 357 -38.85 -14.01 -11.17
N LYS A 358 -39.21 -13.98 -12.46
CA LYS A 358 -40.10 -14.95 -13.10
C LYS A 358 -39.59 -15.34 -14.48
N ARG A 359 -38.64 -16.27 -14.56
CA ARG A 359 -38.49 -17.16 -15.71
C ARG A 359 -37.69 -18.39 -15.34
#